data_AF-A0A2T2YUP6-F1
#
_entry.id   AF-A0A2T2YUP6-F1
#
_cell.length_a   1.000
_cell.length_b   1.000
_cell.length_c   1.000
_cell.angle_alpha   90.00
_cell.angle_beta   90.00
_cell.angle_gamma   90.00
#
_symmetry.space_group_name_H-M   'P 1'
#
loop_
_entity.id
_entity.type
_entity.pdbx_description
1 polymer ?
#
loop_
_entity_poly.entity_id
_entity_poly.type
_entity_poly.pdbx_seq_one_letter_code
_entity_poly.pdbx_strand_id
1 'polypeptide(L)'
;MAAFDLLGRRWAITVLWELRGDPVGFRELRRSLAGISSSVLSTRLRELVSVGVAETVADGKYRLTPIGIELLYALAPLKAWSSSWATHLGVQSFQRSPVDDLDRLP
;
A
#
# COMPACT_ATOMS: atom_id res chain seq x y z
N MET A 1 -13.27 11.63 4.74
CA MET A 1 -13.82 10.51 3.93
C MET A 1 -12.98 9.31 4.28
N ALA A 2 -13.58 8.22 4.78
CA ALA A 2 -12.84 7.13 5.44
C ALA A 2 -11.63 6.59 4.66
N ALA A 3 -11.74 6.44 3.33
CA ALA A 3 -10.64 5.99 2.49
C ALA A 3 -9.46 6.97 2.48
N PHE A 4 -9.69 8.26 2.26
CA PHE A 4 -8.62 9.27 2.26
C PHE A 4 -8.01 9.46 3.65
N ASP A 5 -8.79 9.31 4.72
CA ASP A 5 -8.30 9.40 6.10
C ASP A 5 -7.36 8.24 6.46
N LEU A 6 -7.56 7.07 5.85
CA LEU A 6 -6.66 5.91 5.94
C LEU A 6 -5.43 6.10 5.04
N LEU A 7 -5.65 6.38 3.76
CA LEU A 7 -4.60 6.44 2.73
C LEU A 7 -3.67 7.64 2.88
N GLY A 8 -4.14 8.75 3.46
CA GLY A 8 -3.34 9.92 3.77
C GLY A 8 -2.33 9.70 4.91
N ARG A 9 -2.43 8.59 5.64
CA ARG A 9 -1.47 8.26 6.70
C ARG A 9 -0.14 7.88 6.06
N ARG A 10 0.96 8.43 6.58
CA ARG A 10 2.32 8.06 6.16
C ARG A 10 2.48 6.53 6.19
N TRP A 11 3.03 5.98 5.11
CA TRP A 11 3.20 4.55 4.84
C TRP A 11 1.93 3.73 4.52
N ALA A 12 0.71 4.27 4.61
CA ALA A 12 -0.49 3.46 4.41
C ALA A 12 -0.57 2.87 3.00
N ILE A 13 -0.44 3.71 1.96
CA ILE A 13 -0.44 3.28 0.56
C ILE A 13 0.71 2.30 0.29
N THR A 14 1.89 2.58 0.83
CA THR A 14 3.08 1.74 0.67
C THR A 14 2.91 0.36 1.32
N VAL A 15 2.36 0.28 2.52
CA VAL A 15 2.08 -1.01 3.19
C VAL A 15 0.97 -1.76 2.46
N LEU A 16 -0.11 -1.07 2.04
CA LEU A 16 -1.17 -1.64 1.21
C LEU A 16 -0.58 -2.26 -0.06
N TRP A 17 0.34 -1.55 -0.72
CA TRP A 17 1.00 -2.00 -1.93
C TRP A 17 1.80 -3.28 -1.74
N GLU A 18 2.59 -3.38 -0.66
CA GLU A 18 3.38 -4.58 -0.38
C GLU A 18 2.52 -5.82 -0.07
N LEU A 19 1.27 -5.63 0.36
CA LEU A 19 0.33 -6.72 0.63
C LEU A 19 -0.38 -7.25 -0.63
N ARG A 20 -0.16 -6.65 -1.81
CA ARG A 20 -0.88 -7.00 -3.05
C ARG A 20 -0.62 -8.43 -3.56
N GLY A 21 0.50 -9.02 -3.16
CA GLY A 21 0.92 -10.35 -3.57
C GLY A 21 0.45 -11.44 -2.61
N ASP A 22 1.24 -12.50 -2.53
CA ASP A 22 0.99 -13.61 -1.60
C ASP A 22 1.09 -13.17 -0.14
N PRO A 23 0.48 -13.94 0.79
CA PRO A 23 0.58 -13.65 2.22
C PRO A 23 2.02 -13.51 2.68
N VAL A 24 2.32 -12.39 3.34
CA VAL A 24 3.69 -11.96 3.67
C VAL A 24 3.86 -11.74 5.18
N GLY A 25 5.00 -12.18 5.71
CA GLY A 25 5.29 -12.04 7.14
C GLY A 25 5.75 -10.62 7.53
N PHE A 26 5.59 -10.24 8.79
CA PHE A 26 6.02 -8.93 9.30
C PHE A 26 7.49 -8.59 9.00
N ARG A 27 8.39 -9.58 9.17
CA ARG A 27 9.84 -9.39 8.95
C ARG A 27 10.17 -9.16 7.49
N GLU A 28 9.43 -9.80 6.59
CA GLU A 28 9.60 -9.67 5.15
C GLU A 28 9.09 -8.31 4.66
N LEU A 29 7.88 -7.92 5.08
CA LEU A 29 7.34 -6.58 4.87
C LEU A 29 8.29 -5.48 5.34
N ARG A 30 8.84 -5.61 6.56
CA ARG A 30 9.78 -4.60 7.07
C ARG A 30 11.05 -4.51 6.24
N ARG A 31 11.48 -5.62 5.63
CA ARG A 31 12.68 -5.67 4.80
C ARG A 31 12.46 -5.03 3.43
N SER A 32 11.29 -5.22 2.83
CA SER A 32 10.94 -4.55 1.56
C SER A 32 10.71 -3.05 1.74
N LEU A 33 10.21 -2.64 2.91
CA LEU A 33 9.93 -1.24 3.25
C LEU A 33 11.12 -0.54 3.92
N ALA A 34 12.18 -0.30 3.15
CA ALA A 34 13.36 0.40 3.64
C ALA A 34 13.00 1.77 4.26
N GLY A 35 13.30 1.95 5.56
CA GLY A 35 13.06 3.20 6.30
C GLY A 35 11.79 3.23 7.15
N ILE A 36 10.95 2.18 7.12
CA ILE A 36 9.83 2.06 8.07
C ILE A 36 10.32 1.55 9.44
N SER A 37 9.85 2.15 10.53
CA SER A 37 10.08 1.60 11.87
C SER A 37 9.13 0.43 12.15
N SER A 38 9.52 -0.50 13.04
CA SER A 38 8.64 -1.60 13.46
C SER A 38 7.32 -1.11 14.06
N SER A 39 7.37 -0.02 14.83
CA SER A 39 6.19 0.57 15.46
C SER A 39 5.22 1.14 14.42
N VAL A 40 5.74 1.82 13.40
CA VAL A 40 4.91 2.36 12.30
C VAL A 40 4.32 1.22 11.47
N LEU A 41 5.11 0.22 11.08
CA LEU A 41 4.60 -0.95 10.34
C LEU A 41 3.51 -1.67 11.12
N SER A 42 3.74 -1.97 12.41
CA SER A 42 2.74 -2.61 13.28
C SER A 42 1.45 -1.79 13.36
N THR A 43 1.56 -0.47 13.46
CA THR A 43 0.40 0.42 13.53
C THR A 43 -0.37 0.40 12.21
N ARG A 44 0.31 0.44 11.05
CA ARG A 44 -0.32 0.38 9.73
C ARG A 44 -1.01 -0.95 9.47
N LEU A 45 -0.38 -2.07 9.83
CA LEU A 45 -1.02 -3.38 9.73
C LEU A 45 -2.24 -3.49 10.63
N ARG A 46 -2.17 -3.04 11.89
CA ARG A 46 -3.32 -3.03 12.81
C ARG A 46 -4.48 -2.20 12.26
N GLU A 47 -4.20 -1.03 11.70
CA GLU A 47 -5.24 -0.19 11.12
C GLU A 47 -5.90 -0.84 9.91
N LEU A 48 -5.12 -1.34 8.94
CA LEU A 48 -5.62 -2.03 7.76
C LEU A 48 -6.46 -3.27 8.13
N VAL A 49 -6.03 -4.02 9.15
CA VAL A 49 -6.79 -5.17 9.67
C VAL A 49 -8.07 -4.73 10.37
N SER A 50 -8.02 -3.68 11.19
CA SER A 50 -9.18 -3.20 11.94
C SER A 50 -10.33 -2.68 11.06
N VAL A 51 -10.02 -2.22 9.85
CA VAL A 51 -11.01 -1.75 8.88
C VAL A 51 -11.35 -2.79 7.81
N GLY A 52 -10.84 -4.03 7.94
CA GLY A 52 -11.12 -5.13 7.03
C GLY A 52 -10.47 -5.03 5.65
N VAL A 53 -9.48 -4.16 5.47
CA VAL A 53 -8.70 -4.04 4.22
C VAL A 53 -7.62 -5.11 4.13
N ALA A 54 -7.04 -5.49 5.27
CA ALA A 54 -6.09 -6.60 5.38
C ALA A 54 -6.58 -7.62 6.40
N GLU A 55 -5.99 -8.80 6.39
CA GLU A 55 -6.25 -9.84 7.38
C GLU A 55 -4.96 -10.59 7.74
N THR A 56 -4.97 -11.22 8.92
CA THR A 56 -3.91 -12.14 9.35
C THR A 56 -4.34 -13.56 9.01
N VAL A 57 -3.51 -14.31 8.27
CA VAL A 57 -3.76 -15.71 7.92
C VAL A 57 -3.08 -16.68 8.89
N ALA A 58 -3.34 -17.97 8.73
CA ALA A 58 -2.56 -19.03 9.40
C ALA A 58 -1.04 -18.76 9.19
N ASP A 59 -0.25 -18.94 10.24
CA ASP A 59 1.19 -18.58 10.34
C ASP A 59 1.50 -17.11 10.63
N GLY A 60 0.49 -16.27 10.93
CA GLY A 60 0.72 -14.87 11.34
C GLY A 60 1.21 -13.97 10.21
N LYS A 61 1.01 -14.40 8.95
CA LYS A 61 1.26 -13.60 7.75
C LYS A 61 0.07 -12.68 7.46
N TYR A 62 0.30 -11.64 6.68
CA TYR A 62 -0.70 -10.65 6.30
C TYR A 62 -1.00 -10.74 4.81
N ARG A 63 -2.25 -10.51 4.44
CA ARG A 63 -2.68 -10.36 3.04
C ARG A 63 -3.80 -9.33 2.92
N LEU A 64 -4.10 -8.89 1.71
CA LEU A 64 -5.31 -8.12 1.44
C LEU A 64 -6.54 -9.01 1.46
N THR A 65 -7.65 -8.45 1.96
CA THR A 65 -8.99 -9.01 1.79
C THR A 65 -9.53 -8.66 0.40
N PRO A 66 -10.68 -9.20 -0.03
CA PRO A 66 -11.34 -8.75 -1.26
C PRO A 66 -11.57 -7.23 -1.32
N ILE A 67 -11.98 -6.62 -0.20
CA ILE A 67 -12.15 -5.15 -0.09
C ILE A 67 -10.81 -4.43 -0.25
N GLY A 68 -9.72 -4.97 0.30
CA GLY A 68 -8.40 -4.38 0.12
C GLY A 68 -7.89 -4.44 -1.32
N ILE A 69 -8.24 -5.51 -2.05
CA ILE A 69 -7.97 -5.64 -3.48
C ILE A 69 -8.78 -4.61 -4.27
N GLU A 70 -10.08 -4.45 -4.00
CA GLU A 70 -10.91 -3.40 -4.61
C GLU A 70 -10.34 -2.00 -4.38
N LEU A 71 -9.82 -1.73 -3.17
CA LEU A 71 -9.18 -0.46 -2.85
C LEU A 71 -7.92 -0.22 -3.70
N LEU A 72 -7.10 -1.25 -3.94
CA LEU A 72 -5.96 -1.14 -4.86
C LEU A 72 -6.40 -0.79 -6.28
N TYR A 73 -7.46 -1.45 -6.77
CA TYR A 73 -8.03 -1.15 -8.09
C TYR A 73 -8.55 0.28 -8.19
N ALA A 74 -9.21 0.79 -7.14
CA ALA A 74 -9.68 2.17 -7.07
C ALA A 74 -8.52 3.20 -7.09
N LEU A 75 -7.32 2.81 -6.66
CA LEU A 75 -6.12 3.66 -6.70
C LEU A 75 -5.43 3.70 -8.07
N ALA A 76 -5.70 2.74 -8.96
CA ALA A 76 -5.03 2.65 -10.26
C ALA A 76 -5.25 3.88 -11.17
N PRO A 77 -6.48 4.43 -11.30
CA PRO A 77 -6.69 5.65 -12.09
C PRO A 77 -5.97 6.86 -11.50
N LEU A 78 -5.88 6.94 -10.16
CA LEU A 78 -5.17 8.03 -9.48
C LEU A 78 -3.67 7.99 -9.79
N LYS A 79 -3.06 6.81 -9.87
CA LYS A 79 -1.67 6.67 -10.34
C LYS A 79 -1.53 7.16 -11.77
N ALA A 80 -2.35 6.65 -12.69
CA ALA A 80 -2.24 7.01 -14.11
C ALA A 80 -2.33 8.54 -14.30
N TRP A 81 -3.22 9.18 -13.56
CA TRP A 81 -3.30 10.63 -13.49
C TRP A 81 -2.03 11.26 -12.89
N SER A 82 -1.52 10.73 -11.78
CA SER A 82 -0.32 11.27 -11.12
C SER A 82 0.93 11.27 -12.01
N SER A 83 1.09 10.26 -12.86
CA SER A 83 2.17 10.20 -13.85
C SER A 83 2.03 11.32 -14.89
N SER A 84 0.81 11.52 -15.40
CA SER A 84 0.50 12.61 -16.35
C SER A 84 0.73 13.99 -15.71
N TRP A 85 0.36 14.14 -14.43
CA TRP A 85 0.55 15.37 -13.68
C TRP A 85 2.04 15.66 -13.41
N ALA A 86 2.84 14.66 -13.07
CA ALA A 86 4.28 14.81 -12.90
C ALA A 86 4.96 15.30 -14.18
N THR A 87 4.55 14.77 -15.34
CA THR A 87 5.01 15.27 -16.65
C THR A 87 4.65 16.74 -16.85
N HIS A 88 3.43 17.16 -16.48
CA HIS A 88 3.01 18.56 -16.59
C HIS A 88 3.83 19.50 -15.68
N LEU A 89 4.22 19.04 -14.50
CA LEU A 89 5.04 19.80 -13.56
C LEU A 89 6.53 19.90 -13.96
N GLY A 90 6.96 19.20 -15.02
CA GLY A 90 8.38 19.16 -15.41
C GLY A 90 9.29 18.47 -14.38
N VAL A 91 8.71 17.76 -13.41
CA VAL A 91 9.45 16.96 -12.45
C VAL A 91 9.66 15.56 -13.03
N GLN A 92 10.91 15.08 -13.06
CA GLN A 92 11.12 13.65 -13.24
C GLN A 92 10.48 12.96 -12.03
N SER A 93 9.49 12.09 -12.31
CA SER A 93 8.71 11.27 -11.36
C SER A 93 9.32 11.21 -9.97
N PHE A 94 8.57 11.67 -8.96
CA PHE A 94 8.94 11.59 -7.54
C PHE A 94 9.46 10.19 -7.21
N GLN A 95 10.78 10.05 -7.23
CA GLN A 95 11.61 8.93 -6.78
C GLN A 95 10.84 7.60 -6.51
N ARG A 96 10.87 6.67 -7.49
CA ARG A 96 10.39 5.27 -7.43
C ARG A 96 9.44 4.98 -6.27
N SER A 97 8.19 5.41 -6.41
CA SER A 97 7.15 5.14 -5.43
C SER A 97 6.71 3.68 -5.54
N PRO A 98 6.35 3.01 -4.44
CA PRO A 98 5.65 1.71 -4.50
C PRO A 98 4.46 1.76 -5.48
N VAL A 99 3.81 2.92 -5.58
CA VAL A 99 2.69 3.19 -6.49
C VAL A 99 3.09 3.10 -7.97
N ASP A 100 4.36 3.29 -8.33
CA ASP A 100 4.83 3.24 -9.73
C ASP A 100 4.65 1.85 -10.38
N ASP A 101 4.45 0.79 -9.58
CA ASP A 101 4.24 -0.58 -10.05
C ASP A 101 2.75 -1.00 -10.18
N LEU A 102 1.73 -0.09 -10.04
CA LEU A 102 0.29 -0.46 -10.24
C LEU A 102 -0.08 -0.97 -11.64
N ASP A 103 0.84 -0.98 -12.60
CA ASP A 103 0.58 -1.60 -13.91
C ASP A 103 0.63 -3.15 -13.82
N ARG A 104 0.94 -3.68 -12.62
CA ARG A 104 0.99 -5.10 -12.26
C ARG A 104 -0.05 -5.47 -11.20
N LEU A 105 -1.27 -4.97 -11.35
CA LEU A 105 -2.40 -5.51 -10.59
C LEU A 105 -2.59 -7.00 -10.96
N PRO A 106 -2.93 -7.87 -9.99
CA PRO A 106 -3.17 -9.29 -10.24
C PRO A 106 -4.38 -9.53 -11.14
#